data_AF-A0A1I6B100-F1
#
_entry.id   AF-A0A1I6B100-F1
#
_cell.length_a   1.000
_cell.length_b   1.000
_cell.length_c   1.000
_cell.angle_alpha   90.00
_cell.angle_beta   90.00
_cell.angle_gamma   90.00
#
_symmetry.space_group_name_H-M   'P 1'
#
loop_
_entity.id
_entity.type
_entity.pdbx_description
1 polymer ?
#
loop_
_entity_poly.entity_id
_entity_poly.type
_entity_poly.pdbx_seq_one_letter_code
_entity_poly.pdbx_strand_id
1 'polypeptide(L)' 'MTGLPQLLLTFLGLLFCAGDVAVLGVLLTWQERAASPAARRRRLLRGVIPAAVVLVSLLLLAFVQMLLLWSGQ' A
#
# COMPACT_ATOMS: atom_id res chain seq x y z
N MET A 1 16.02 15.86 -19.22
CA MET A 1 15.04 16.93 -18.93
C MET A 1 13.94 16.30 -18.09
N THR A 2 13.94 16.50 -16.77
CA THR A 2 12.83 16.04 -15.92
C THR A 2 11.61 16.91 -16.22
N GLY A 3 10.74 16.42 -17.10
CA GLY A 3 9.51 17.13 -17.43
C GLY A 3 8.61 17.23 -16.19
N LEU A 4 7.92 18.37 -16.02
CA LEU A 4 6.79 18.52 -15.09
C LEU A 4 5.90 17.27 -14.94
N PRO A 5 5.51 16.55 -16.03
CA PRO A 5 4.70 15.33 -15.90
C PRO A 5 5.40 14.19 -15.13
N GLN A 6 6.71 14.00 -15.30
CA GLN A 6 7.46 12.96 -14.59
C GLN A 6 7.55 13.25 -13.09
N LEU A 7 7.73 14.53 -12.74
CA LEU A 7 7.75 14.98 -11.34
C LEU A 7 6.38 14.73 -10.68
N LEU A 8 5.29 15.10 -11.36
CA LEU A 8 3.93 14.89 -10.88
C LEU A 8 3.62 13.39 -10.68
N LEU A 9 3.97 12.54 -11.66
CA LEU A 9 3.78 11.09 -11.56
C LEU A 9 4.60 10.46 -10.43
N THR A 10 5.82 10.95 -10.22
CA THR A 10 6.68 10.52 -9.11
C THR A 10 6.08 10.90 -7.75
N PHE A 11 5.59 12.14 -7.60
CA PHE A 11 4.89 12.57 -6.38
C PHE A 11 3.60 11.78 -6.14
N LEU A 12 2.84 11.50 -7.19
CA LEU A 12 1.61 10.72 -7.08
C LEU A 12 1.91 9.26 -6.67
N GLY A 13 2.94 8.65 -7.25
CA GLY A 13 3.42 7.33 -6.85
C GLY A 13 3.87 7.30 -5.39
N LEU A 14 4.59 8.33 -4.93
CA LEU A 14 5.00 8.44 -3.54
C LEU A 14 3.81 8.57 -2.57
N LEU A 15 2.82 9.41 -2.92
CA LEU A 15 1.59 9.55 -2.14
C LEU A 15 0.81 8.24 -2.08
N PHE A 16 0.75 7.52 -3.19
CA PHE A 16 0.10 6.21 -3.26
C PHE A 16 0.79 5.20 -2.32
N CYS A 17 2.12 5.10 -2.38
CA CYS A 17 2.90 4.25 -1.48
C CYS A 17 2.69 4.62 0.01
N ALA A 18 2.74 5.91 0.34
CA ALA A 18 2.50 6.38 1.70
C ALA A 18 1.07 6.06 2.18
N GLY A 19 0.09 6.19 1.29
CA GLY A 19 -1.30 5.80 1.52
C GLY A 19 -1.46 4.32 1.81
N ASP A 20 -0.85 3.45 1.00
CA ASP A 20 -0.91 1.99 1.20
C ASP A 20 -0.33 1.57 2.56
N VAL A 21 0.81 2.14 2.94
CA VAL A 21 1.41 1.88 4.27
C VAL A 21 0.51 2.38 5.39
N ALA A 22 -0.10 3.56 5.24
CA ALA A 22 -1.02 4.10 6.24
C ALA A 22 -2.27 3.22 6.41
N VAL A 23 -2.87 2.75 5.30
CA VAL A 23 -4.02 1.83 5.34
C VAL A 23 -3.64 0.53 6.04
N LEU A 24 -2.45 -0.01 5.75
CA LEU A 24 -1.95 -1.23 6.39
C LEU A 24 -1.80 -1.02 7.91
N GLY A 25 -1.25 0.12 8.34
CA GLY A 25 -1.14 0.50 9.75
C GLY A 25 -2.49 0.64 10.45
N VAL A 26 -3.50 1.21 9.78
CA VAL A 26 -4.87 1.30 10.30
C VAL A 26 -5.49 -0.09 10.45
N LEU A 27 -5.31 -0.99 9.48
CA LEU A 27 -5.83 -2.36 9.52
C LEU A 27 -5.20 -3.17 10.67
N LEU A 28 -3.90 -3.02 10.89
CA LEU A 28 -3.19 -3.65 12.01
C LEU A 28 -3.69 -3.10 13.35
N THR A 29 -3.81 -1.79 13.49
CA THR A 29 -4.36 -1.15 14.69
C THR A 29 -5.79 -1.61 14.98
N TRP A 30 -6.62 -1.75 13.94
CA TRP A 30 -7.98 -2.26 14.07
C TRP A 30 -8.04 -3.74 14.49
N GLN A 31 -7.07 -4.54 14.06
CA GLN A 31 -6.92 -5.93 14.47
C GLN A 31 -6.46 -6.05 15.92
N GLU A 32 -5.53 -5.19 16.36
CA GLU A 32 -5.05 -5.16 17.74
C GLU A 32 -6.15 -4.77 18.73
N ARG A 33 -7.01 -3.82 18.35
CA ARG A 33 -8.17 -3.37 19.14
C ARG A 33 -9.30 -4.41 19.28
N ALA A 34 -9.14 -5.63 18.78
CA ALA A 34 -10.13 -6.69 18.96
C ALA A 34 -10.18 -7.20 20.42
N ALA A 35 -11.39 -7.21 21.01
CA ALA A 35 -11.62 -7.53 22.42
C ALA A 35 -11.32 -8.99 22.82
N SER A 36 -11.19 -9.92 21.87
CA SER A 36 -10.89 -11.32 22.16
C SER A 36 -9.89 -11.93 21.17
N PRO A 37 -9.10 -12.94 21.59
CA PRO A 37 -8.14 -13.61 20.70
C PRO A 37 -8.80 -14.26 19.48
N ALA A 38 -10.00 -14.82 19.65
CA ALA A 38 -10.76 -15.42 18.55
C ALA A 38 -11.25 -14.37 17.54
N ALA A 39 -11.73 -13.22 18.02
CA ALA A 39 -12.12 -12.10 17.16
C ALA A 39 -10.91 -11.53 16.41
N ARG A 40 -9.75 -11.41 17.09
CA ARG A 40 -8.48 -10.98 16.50
C ARG A 40 -8.04 -11.89 15.35
N ARG A 41 -8.09 -13.21 15.54
CA ARG A 41 -7.74 -14.19 14.50
C ARG A 41 -8.70 -14.16 13.31
N ARG A 42 -10.00 -13.96 13.56
CA ARG A 42 -11.01 -13.83 12.49
C ARG A 42 -10.79 -12.56 11.66
N ARG A 43 -10.49 -11.43 12.30
CA ARG A 43 -10.15 -10.16 11.63
C ARG A 43 -8.85 -10.26 10.84
N LEU A 44 -7.85 -10.95 11.37
CA LEU A 44 -6.60 -11.22 10.66
C LEU A 44 -6.86 -12.00 9.36
N LEU A 45 -7.51 -13.16 9.46
CA LEU A 45 -7.69 -14.07 8.31
C LEU A 45 -8.66 -13.53 7.25
N ARG A 46 -9.75 -12.87 7.65
CA ARG A 46 -10.78 -12.38 6.70
C ARG A 46 -10.64 -10.92 6.28
N GLY A 47 -9.92 -10.11 7.04
CA GLY A 47 -9.77 -8.67 6.78
C GLY A 47 -8.33 -8.31 6.44
N VAL A 48 -7.44 -8.46 7.42
CA VAL A 48 -6.06 -7.95 7.32
C VAL A 48 -5.27 -8.65 6.22
N ILE A 49 -5.26 -9.98 6.18
CA ILE A 49 -4.48 -10.74 5.17
C ILE A 49 -4.94 -10.42 3.74
N PRO A 50 -6.22 -10.53 3.37
CA PRO A 50 -6.64 -10.24 2.00
C PRO A 50 -6.39 -8.78 1.62
N ALA A 51 -6.65 -7.83 2.54
CA ALA A 51 -6.36 -6.43 2.30
C ALA A 51 -4.85 -6.17 2.14
N ALA A 52 -4.01 -6.77 2.98
CA ALA A 52 -2.55 -6.65 2.88
C ALA A 52 -2.03 -7.23 1.56
N VAL A 53 -2.58 -8.36 1.08
CA VAL A 53 -2.20 -8.92 -0.23
C VAL A 53 -2.53 -7.93 -1.35
N VAL A 54 -3.72 -7.33 -1.32
CA VAL A 54 -4.12 -6.32 -2.32
C VAL A 54 -3.20 -5.09 -2.25
N LEU A 55 -2.98 -4.54 -1.06
CA LEU A 55 -2.12 -3.36 -0.86
C LEU A 55 -0.67 -3.61 -1.28
N VAL A 56 -0.11 -4.77 -0.93
CA VAL A 56 1.26 -5.13 -1.34
C VAL A 56 1.34 -5.31 -2.86
N SER A 57 0.32 -5.90 -3.48
CA SER A 57 0.28 -6.05 -4.95
C SER A 57 0.20 -4.69 -5.64
N LEU A 58 -0.60 -3.76 -5.11
CA LEU A 58 -0.70 -2.39 -5.59
C LEU A 58 0.62 -1.62 -5.42
N LEU A 59 1.27 -1.76 -4.27
CA LEU A 59 2.58 -1.17 -4.00
C LEU A 59 3.64 -1.68 -4.98
N LEU A 60 3.68 -3.00 -5.22
CA LEU A 60 4.58 -3.61 -6.20
C LEU A 60 4.29 -3.11 -7.62
N LEU A 61 3.01 -3.02 -8.00
CA LEU A 61 2.62 -2.47 -9.28
C LEU A 61 3.09 -1.02 -9.43
N ALA A 62 2.83 -0.17 -8.43
CA ALA A 62 3.25 1.23 -8.44
C ALA A 62 4.78 1.36 -8.53
N PHE A 63 5.52 0.53 -7.79
CA PHE A 63 6.98 0.50 -7.83
C PHE A 63 7.51 0.10 -9.22
N VAL A 64 6.93 -0.94 -9.83
CA VAL A 64 7.30 -1.35 -11.20
C VAL A 64 6.98 -0.25 -12.21
N GLN A 65 5.80 0.38 -12.12
CA GLN A 65 5.44 1.50 -12.99
C GLN A 65 6.43 2.66 -12.83
N MET A 66 6.88 2.92 -11.60
CA MET A 66 7.90 3.93 -11.34
C MET A 66 9.24 3.55 -11.97
N LEU A 67 9.72 2.32 -11.78
CA LEU A 67 10.94 1.86 -12.46
C LEU A 67 10.84 1.99 -13.98
N LEU A 68 9.69 1.65 -14.57
CA LEU A 68 9.45 1.78 -16.01
C LEU A 68 9.46 3.25 -16.46
N LEU A 69 8.80 4.14 -15.71
CA LEU A 69 8.83 5.59 -15.94
C LEU A 69 10.25 6.16 -15.95
N TRP A 70 11.12 5.62 -15.10
CA TRP A 70 12.52 6.03 -15.00
C TRP A 70 13.46 5.28 -15.96
N SER A 71 13.08 4.11 -16.50
CA SER A 71 13.89 3.30 -17.43
C SER A 71 13.89 3.80 -18.88
N GLY A 72 12.89 4.59 -19.27
CA GLY A 72 12.74 5.15 -20.62
C GLY A 72 13.51 6.45 -20.86
N GLN A 73 14.45 6.80 -19.96
CA GLN A 73 15.35 7.95 -20.06
C GLN A 73 16.78 7.50 -20.23
#